data_AF-A0A5B7UPP6-F1
#
_entry.id   AF-A0A5B7UPP6-F1
#
_cell.length_a   1.000
_cell.length_b   1.000
_cell.length_c   1.000
_cell.angle_alpha   90.00
_cell.angle_beta   90.00
_cell.angle_gamma   90.00
#
_symmetry.space_group_name_H-M   'P 1'
#
loop_
_entity.id
_entity.type
_entity.pdbx_description
1 polymer ?
#
loop_
_entity_poly.entity_id
_entity_poly.type
_entity_poly.pdbx_seq_one_letter_code
_entity_poly.pdbx_strand_id
1 'polypeptide(L)' 'MAPIPTPPAEPQDTPDSYVGLDAAEAESRARARGWSTVRSLPPGTFITMEYLAGRLNFEVEGGRVKRCWKG' A
#
# COMPACT_ATOMS: atom_id res chain seq x y z
N MET A 1 13.83 -27.95 14.27
CA MET A 1 12.71 -27.17 13.72
C MET A 1 13.25 -25.78 13.43
N ALA A 2 13.29 -25.34 12.17
CA ALA A 2 13.74 -23.98 11.84
C ALA A 2 12.69 -22.96 12.31
N PRO A 3 13.08 -21.79 12.84
CA PRO A 3 12.12 -20.78 13.27
C PRO A 3 11.33 -20.31 12.04
N ILE A 4 10.00 -20.29 12.16
CA ILE A 4 9.14 -19.67 11.17
C ILE A 4 9.43 -18.17 11.24
N PRO A 5 9.91 -17.52 10.17
CA PRO A 5 10.15 -16.09 10.19
C PRO A 5 8.83 -15.38 10.49
N THR A 6 8.81 -14.59 11.57
CA THR A 6 7.67 -13.75 11.87
C THR A 6 7.54 -12.72 10.75
N PRO A 7 6.41 -12.70 10.02
CA PRO A 7 6.21 -11.68 9.01
C PRO A 7 6.33 -10.30 9.67
N PRO A 8 6.99 -9.33 9.02
CA PRO A 8 7.14 -7.99 9.57
C PRO A 8 5.77 -7.41 9.91
N ALA A 9 5.66 -6.79 11.07
CA ALA A 9 4.41 -6.18 11.52
C ALA A 9 3.96 -5.13 10.50
N GLU A 10 2.70 -5.22 10.07
CA GLU A 10 2.13 -4.17 9.23
C GLU A 10 2.06 -2.86 10.03
N PRO A 11 2.35 -1.71 9.39
CA PRO A 11 2.09 -0.43 9.99
C PRO A 11 0.64 -0.33 10.48
N GLN A 12 0.46 0.15 11.71
CA GLN A 12 -0.85 0.52 12.27
C GLN A 12 -1.28 1.86 11.67
N ASP A 13 -1.55 1.81 10.37
CA ASP A 13 -1.85 2.96 9.55
C ASP A 13 -3.21 2.78 8.88
N THR A 14 -3.88 3.90 8.61
CA THR A 14 -5.24 3.91 8.04
C THR A 14 -5.14 4.21 6.54
N PRO A 15 -5.44 3.23 5.65
CA PRO A 15 -5.36 3.41 4.20
C PRO A 15 -6.14 4.62 3.68
N ASP A 16 -7.30 4.92 4.28
CA ASP A 16 -8.13 6.06 3.87
C ASP A 16 -7.44 7.43 4.02
N SER A 17 -6.41 7.53 4.86
CA SER A 17 -5.64 8.77 5.04
C SER A 17 -4.80 9.18 3.82
N TYR A 18 -4.63 8.27 2.85
CA TYR A 18 -3.91 8.54 1.61
C TYR A 18 -4.82 9.02 0.47
N VAL A 19 -6.13 8.86 0.60
CA VAL A 19 -7.07 9.22 -0.47
C VAL A 19 -7.07 10.74 -0.69
N GLY A 20 -7.00 11.16 -1.95
CA GLY A 20 -6.93 12.56 -2.38
C GLY A 20 -5.52 13.14 -2.47
N LEU A 21 -4.52 12.49 -1.86
CA LEU A 21 -3.12 12.91 -1.97
C LEU A 21 -2.59 12.70 -3.40
N ASP A 22 -1.55 13.46 -3.74
CA ASP A 22 -0.73 13.15 -4.90
C ASP A 22 -0.07 11.78 -4.72
N ALA A 23 0.03 11.00 -5.79
CA ALA A 23 0.55 9.64 -5.72
C ALA A 23 2.00 9.57 -5.21
N ALA A 24 2.86 10.51 -5.62
CA ALA A 24 4.26 10.54 -5.18
C ALA A 24 4.36 10.93 -3.69
N GLU A 25 3.54 11.89 -3.26
CA GLU A 25 3.44 12.27 -1.86
C GLU A 25 2.93 11.12 -0.98
N ALA A 26 1.87 10.43 -1.43
CA ALA A 26 1.31 9.28 -0.74
C ALA A 26 2.34 8.14 -0.60
N GLU A 27 3.08 7.87 -1.67
CA GLU A 27 4.12 6.84 -1.69
C GLU A 27 5.27 7.16 -0.73
N SER A 28 5.72 8.42 -0.71
CA SER A 28 6.74 8.89 0.24
C SER A 28 6.28 8.74 1.69
N ARG A 29 5.05 9.19 1.99
CA ARG A 29 4.45 9.08 3.33
C ARG A 29 4.30 7.62 3.75
N ALA A 30 3.86 6.75 2.85
CA ALA A 30 3.69 5.34 3.15
C ALA A 30 5.03 4.68 3.52
N ARG A 31 6.10 4.94 2.75
CA ARG A 31 7.44 4.45 3.10
C ARG A 31 7.92 4.99 4.44
N ALA A 32 7.70 6.27 4.72
CA ALA A 32 8.05 6.87 6.01
C ALA A 32 7.29 6.24 7.20
N ARG A 33 6.08 5.72 6.97
CA ARG A 33 5.29 4.98 7.97
C ARG A 33 5.63 3.50 8.06
N GLY A 34 6.62 3.03 7.30
CA GLY A 34 7.12 1.66 7.38
C GLY A 34 6.48 0.68 6.39
N TRP A 35 5.71 1.16 5.41
CA TRP A 35 5.26 0.30 4.31
C TRP A 35 6.47 -0.10 3.46
N SER A 36 6.76 -1.40 3.42
CA SER A 36 7.92 -1.95 2.72
C SER A 36 7.72 -1.96 1.20
N THR A 37 6.49 -2.22 0.77
CA THR A 37 6.10 -2.26 -0.64
C THR A 37 4.91 -1.35 -0.87
N VAL A 38 5.03 -0.41 -1.81
CA VAL A 38 3.94 0.48 -2.21
C VAL A 38 3.76 0.36 -3.71
N ARG A 39 2.54 0.07 -4.15
CA ARG A 39 2.21 -0.14 -5.56
C ARG A 39 1.08 0.78 -6.00
N SER A 40 1.31 1.54 -7.05
CA SER A 40 0.31 2.39 -7.70
C SER A 40 -0.27 1.68 -8.93
N LEU A 41 -1.60 1.65 -9.02
CA LEU A 41 -2.35 0.95 -10.06
C LEU A 41 -3.31 1.94 -10.74
N PRO A 42 -3.48 1.87 -12.08
CA PRO A 42 -4.55 2.59 -12.77
C PRO A 42 -5.95 2.13 -12.31
N PRO A 43 -6.99 2.96 -12.50
CA PRO A 43 -8.36 2.58 -12.15
C PRO A 43 -8.82 1.35 -12.92
N GLY A 44 -9.50 0.43 -12.23
CA GLY A 44 -10.03 -0.80 -12.84
C GLY A 44 -8.98 -1.87 -13.14
N THR A 45 -7.76 -1.73 -12.61
CA THR A 45 -6.74 -2.79 -12.73
C THR A 45 -7.15 -4.01 -11.92
N PHE A 46 -7.34 -5.15 -12.59
CA PHE A 46 -7.56 -6.43 -11.94
C PHE A 46 -6.22 -7.06 -11.53
N ILE A 47 -6.06 -7.29 -10.23
CA ILE A 47 -4.88 -7.96 -9.65
C ILE A 47 -5.32 -9.26 -8.98
N THR A 48 -4.44 -10.25 -8.96
CA THR A 48 -4.63 -11.43 -8.10
C THR A 48 -4.56 -11.01 -6.64
N MET A 49 -5.44 -11.58 -5.81
CA MET A 49 -5.53 -11.30 -4.37
C MET A 49 -4.44 -12.00 -3.55
N GLU A 50 -3.22 -12.12 -4.09
CA GLU A 50 -2.10 -12.61 -3.29
C GLU A 50 -1.86 -11.58 -2.17
N TYR A 51 -1.83 -12.02 -0.91
CA TYR A 51 -1.54 -11.13 0.21
C TYR A 51 -0.04 -11.07 0.45
N LEU A 52 0.53 -9.87 0.57
CA LEU A 52 1.94 -9.66 0.90
C LEU A 52 2.06 -8.69 2.07
N ALA A 53 2.34 -9.24 3.25
CA ALA A 53 2.50 -8.44 4.47
C ALA A 53 3.44 -7.23 4.26
N GLY A 54 2.97 -6.04 4.63
CA GLY A 54 3.70 -4.79 4.41
C GLY A 54 3.51 -4.17 3.02
N ARG A 55 2.57 -4.69 2.21
CA ARG A 55 2.17 -4.08 0.93
C ARG A 55 0.97 -3.16 1.07
N LEU A 56 1.14 -1.96 0.54
CA LEU A 56 0.08 -1.00 0.32
C LEU A 56 -0.18 -0.83 -1.17
N ASN A 57 -1.45 -0.82 -1.57
CA ASN A 57 -1.86 -0.55 -2.93
C ASN A 57 -2.60 0.78 -3.00
N PHE A 58 -2.32 1.55 -4.05
CA PHE A 58 -3.07 2.74 -4.43
C PHE A 58 -3.72 2.51 -5.77
N GLU A 59 -5.00 2.86 -5.89
CA GLU A 59 -5.62 3.17 -7.17
C GLU A 59 -5.42 4.66 -7.42
N VAL A 60 -4.76 5.01 -8.54
CA VAL A 60 -4.38 6.38 -8.87
C VAL A 60 -5.09 6.81 -10.14
N GLU A 61 -5.82 7.91 -10.06
CA GLU A 61 -6.48 8.55 -11.20
C GLU A 61 -6.04 10.01 -11.28
N GLY A 62 -5.59 10.46 -12.46
CA GLY A 62 -5.16 11.85 -12.65
C GLY A 62 -4.02 12.28 -11.71
N GLY A 63 -3.12 11.34 -11.36
CA GLY A 63 -2.01 11.57 -10.44
C GLY A 63 -2.39 11.56 -8.95
N ARG A 64 -3.66 11.34 -8.60
CA ARG A 64 -4.14 11.33 -7.21
C ARG A 64 -4.65 9.97 -6.78
N VAL A 65 -4.45 9.63 -5.51
CA VAL A 65 -4.98 8.41 -4.92
C VAL A 65 -6.50 8.50 -4.82
N LYS A 66 -7.21 7.60 -5.47
CA LYS A 66 -8.67 7.45 -5.38
C LYS A 66 -9.09 6.41 -4.36
N ARG A 67 -8.31 5.34 -4.25
CA ARG A 67 -8.51 4.28 -3.26
C ARG A 67 -7.16 3.80 -2.75
N CYS A 68 -7.14 3.35 -1.50
CA CYS A 68 -5.97 2.76 -0.89
C CYS A 68 -6.39 1.51 -0.11
N TRP A 69 -5.64 0.43 -0.23
CA TRP A 69 -5.90 -0.81 0.52
C TRP A 69 -4.62 -1.58 0.78
N LYS A 70 -4.60 -2.29 1.91
CA LYS A 70 -3.56 -3.27 2.23
C LYS A 70 -3.72 -4.47 1.31
N GLY A 71 -2.62 -5.12 0.92
CA GLY A 71 -2.71 -6.36 0.15
C GLY A 71 -1.45 -7.16 0.23
#